data_AF-A0A5P2D0V4-F1
#
_entry.id   AF-A0A5P2D0V4-F1
#
_cell.length_a   1.000
_cell.length_b   1.000
_cell.length_c   1.000
_cell.angle_alpha   90.00
_cell.angle_beta   90.00
_cell.angle_gamma   90.00
#
_symmetry.space_group_name_H-M   'P 1'
#
loop_
_entity.id
_entity.type
_entity.pdbx_description
1 polymer ?
#
loop_
_entity_poly.entity_id
_entity_poly.type
_entity_poly.pdbx_seq_one_letter_code
_entity_poly.pdbx_strand_id
1 'polypeptide(L)'
;MGLYVETVVRTGLPELWERSQNPTQHQRWDLRFTSIDYLPRAEGEPQRFRYATRVLPFLAVDGTGVSSGEAHRADGTRVSALRFASAHPLSLIASGSGYWRYVPGPDGIRFLTGYDYRPRWGRFGALADRLVFRPLMGWATAWSFDRLRLWCERGTSPAAGLARALAETAVRLLVCVLAAVLLPAVFAVLPVAAALLLPPLPGTPAARRCLRTPPGRAAAPAPRLLATLDRP
;
A
#
# COMPACT_ATOMS: atom_id res chain seq x y z
N MET A 1 6.73 -9.90 -12.37
CA MET A 1 6.15 -8.64 -12.89
C MET A 1 5.96 -7.76 -11.67
N GLY A 2 6.76 -6.72 -11.55
CA GLY A 2 6.76 -5.85 -10.38
C GLY A 2 5.43 -5.12 -10.22
N LEU A 3 5.12 -4.78 -8.97
CA LEU A 3 4.03 -3.90 -8.60
C LEU A 3 4.53 -2.46 -8.63
N TYR A 4 3.69 -1.58 -9.17
CA TYR A 4 3.90 -0.13 -9.21
C TYR A 4 2.68 0.56 -8.62
N VAL A 5 2.89 1.54 -7.75
CA VAL A 5 1.83 2.44 -7.30
C VAL A 5 2.38 3.85 -7.19
N GLU A 6 1.65 4.83 -7.69
CA GLU A 6 1.99 6.25 -7.60
C GLU A 6 0.76 7.09 -7.25
N THR A 7 0.99 8.12 -6.44
CA THR A 7 0.05 9.22 -6.21
C THR A 7 0.79 10.55 -6.08
N VAL A 8 0.11 11.66 -6.34
CA VAL A 8 0.57 12.99 -5.92
C VAL A 8 -0.03 13.30 -4.55
N VAL A 9 0.78 13.83 -3.64
CA VAL A 9 0.36 14.25 -2.29
C VAL A 9 0.69 15.72 -2.10
N ARG A 10 -0.33 16.54 -1.86
CA ARG A 10 -0.20 17.99 -1.61
C ARG A 10 0.14 18.25 -0.14
N THR A 11 1.42 18.09 0.20
CA THR A 11 1.97 18.27 1.55
C THR A 11 3.46 18.60 1.48
N GLY A 12 4.06 18.96 2.62
CA GLY A 12 5.50 19.14 2.74
C GLY A 12 6.25 17.81 2.79
N LEU A 13 7.48 17.78 2.25
CA LEU A 13 8.31 16.59 2.23
C LEU A 13 8.63 16.06 3.63
N PRO A 14 8.94 16.89 4.65
CA PRO A 14 9.15 16.40 6.01
C PRO A 14 7.93 15.68 6.59
N GLU A 15 6.72 16.19 6.37
CA GLU A 15 5.48 15.59 6.88
C GLU A 15 5.20 14.24 6.23
N LEU A 16 5.28 14.17 4.89
CA LEU A 16 5.09 12.91 4.17
C LEU A 16 6.17 11.89 4.55
N TRP A 17 7.42 12.32 4.65
CA TRP A 17 8.55 11.48 5.05
C TRP A 17 8.32 10.88 6.44
N GLU A 18 7.99 11.70 7.42
CA GLU A 18 7.76 11.25 8.80
C GLU A 18 6.61 10.24 8.87
N ARG A 19 5.47 10.54 8.25
CA ARG A 19 4.29 9.64 8.27
C ARG A 19 4.49 8.31 7.58
N SER A 20 5.42 8.26 6.64
CA SER A 20 5.68 7.09 5.82
C SER A 20 6.85 6.26 6.39
N GLN A 21 7.87 6.88 6.95
CA GLN A 21 9.08 6.21 7.42
C GLN A 21 9.07 5.88 8.92
N ASN A 22 8.29 6.59 9.74
CA ASN A 22 8.12 6.26 11.16
C ASN A 22 7.18 5.05 11.31
N PRO A 23 7.65 3.91 11.88
CA PRO A 23 6.86 2.69 11.98
C PRO A 23 5.51 2.87 12.67
N THR A 24 5.49 3.65 13.76
CA THR A 24 4.27 3.89 14.56
C THR A 24 3.21 4.65 13.77
N GLN A 25 3.62 5.47 12.79
CA GLN A 25 2.73 6.19 11.90
C GLN A 25 2.37 5.33 10.68
N HIS A 26 3.35 4.63 10.12
CA HIS A 26 3.21 3.77 8.93
C HIS A 26 2.12 2.71 9.13
N GLN A 27 2.18 1.96 10.23
CA GLN A 27 1.20 0.90 10.53
C GLN A 27 -0.26 1.41 10.66
N ARG A 28 -0.49 2.73 10.83
CA ARG A 28 -1.83 3.29 10.99
C ARG A 28 -2.58 3.37 9.66
N TRP A 29 -1.87 3.57 8.54
CA TRP A 29 -2.48 3.81 7.24
C TRP A 29 -2.29 2.66 6.24
N ASP A 30 -1.22 1.87 6.38
CA ASP A 30 -0.92 0.75 5.49
C ASP A 30 -1.78 -0.49 5.79
N LEU A 31 -2.48 -1.02 4.79
CA LEU A 31 -3.29 -2.24 4.93
C LEU A 31 -2.43 -3.49 4.92
N ARG A 32 -1.19 -3.39 4.42
CA ARG A 32 -0.30 -4.53 4.21
C ARG A 32 0.49 -4.86 5.47
N PHE A 33 0.56 -3.96 6.45
CA PHE A 33 1.33 -4.13 7.66
C PHE A 33 0.48 -3.73 8.87
N THR A 34 0.26 -4.68 9.77
CA THR A 34 -0.45 -4.44 11.04
C THR A 34 0.51 -3.99 12.14
N SER A 35 1.74 -4.49 12.14
CA SER A 35 2.82 -4.00 13.00
C SER A 35 4.13 -3.94 12.22
N ILE A 36 4.98 -2.98 12.62
CA ILE A 36 6.33 -2.81 12.12
C ILE A 36 7.20 -2.45 13.32
N ASP A 37 8.16 -3.30 13.64
CA ASP A 37 9.04 -3.15 14.80
C ASP A 37 10.48 -3.03 14.32
N TYR A 38 11.09 -1.86 14.52
CA TYR A 38 12.49 -1.64 14.22
C TYR A 38 13.35 -2.35 15.28
N LEU A 39 14.32 -3.13 14.80
CA LEU A 39 15.31 -3.76 15.65
C LEU A 39 16.41 -2.75 16.00
N PRO A 40 17.07 -2.89 17.16
CA PRO A 40 18.25 -2.11 17.49
C PRO A 40 19.30 -2.20 16.37
N ARG A 41 19.93 -1.08 16.04
CA ARG A 41 21.02 -1.00 15.05
C ARG A 41 22.15 -0.14 15.57
N ALA A 42 23.38 -0.42 15.13
CA ALA A 42 24.49 0.50 15.30
C ALA A 42 24.43 1.63 14.26
N GLU A 43 25.15 2.72 14.52
CA GLU A 43 25.29 3.82 13.57
C GLU A 43 25.99 3.35 12.30
N GLY A 44 25.47 3.74 11.13
CA GLY A 44 25.97 3.28 9.83
C GLY A 44 25.43 1.92 9.35
N GLU A 45 24.79 1.12 10.22
CA GLU A 45 24.19 -0.15 9.81
C GLU A 45 22.81 0.02 9.14
N PRO A 46 22.44 -0.88 8.20
CA PRO A 46 21.07 -0.95 7.68
C PRO A 46 20.03 -1.16 8.77
N GLN A 47 18.89 -0.47 8.67
CA GLN A 47 17.80 -0.61 9.63
C GLN A 47 17.06 -1.93 9.40
N ARG A 48 17.20 -2.87 10.33
CA ARG A 48 16.45 -4.14 10.32
C ARG A 48 15.08 -3.93 10.99
N PHE A 49 14.07 -4.64 10.50
CA PHE A 49 12.73 -4.58 11.07
C PHE A 49 12.02 -5.93 11.01
N ARG A 50 11.07 -6.13 11.92
CA ARG A 50 10.07 -7.19 11.85
C ARG A 50 8.75 -6.57 11.45
N TYR A 51 7.95 -7.31 10.69
CA TYR A 51 6.60 -6.88 10.35
C TYR A 51 5.63 -8.04 10.55
N ALA A 52 4.37 -7.72 10.81
CA ALA A 52 3.30 -8.69 10.79
C ALA A 52 2.09 -8.17 10.02
N THR A 53 1.40 -9.06 9.34
CA THR A 53 0.13 -8.80 8.66
C THR A 53 -0.95 -9.65 9.29
N ARG A 54 -1.92 -9.02 9.95
CA ARG A 54 -3.10 -9.73 10.46
C ARG A 54 -4.07 -9.95 9.30
N VAL A 55 -4.25 -11.22 8.92
CA VAL A 55 -5.08 -11.61 7.78
C VAL A 55 -6.52 -11.90 8.22
N LEU A 56 -6.68 -12.46 9.43
CA LEU A 56 -7.97 -12.75 10.07
C LEU A 56 -7.85 -12.52 11.58
N PRO A 57 -8.97 -12.49 12.33
CA PRO A 57 -8.90 -12.63 13.79
C PRO A 57 -8.03 -13.84 14.15
N PHE A 58 -7.04 -13.63 15.02
CA PHE A 58 -6.07 -14.64 15.49
C PHE A 58 -5.07 -15.19 14.46
N LEU A 59 -5.12 -14.77 13.19
CA LEU A 59 -4.17 -15.19 12.17
C LEU A 59 -3.28 -14.02 11.74
N ALA A 60 -2.01 -14.08 12.12
CA ALA A 60 -0.99 -13.15 11.68
C ALA A 60 0.11 -13.89 10.91
N VAL A 61 0.63 -13.24 9.87
CA VAL A 61 1.79 -13.70 9.11
C VAL A 61 2.91 -12.72 9.38
N ASP A 62 4.01 -13.20 9.97
CA ASP A 62 5.18 -12.38 10.25
C ASP A 62 6.24 -12.47 9.13
N GLY A 63 7.13 -11.49 9.13
CA GLY A 63 8.32 -11.50 8.31
C GLY A 63 9.38 -10.53 8.82
N THR A 64 10.51 -10.55 8.15
CA THR A 64 11.68 -9.71 8.46
C THR A 64 12.00 -8.83 7.25
N GLY A 65 12.63 -7.70 7.52
CA GLY A 65 13.10 -6.83 6.46
C GLY A 65 14.31 -6.01 6.87
N VAL A 66 14.96 -5.47 5.84
CA VAL A 66 16.10 -4.58 5.95
C VAL A 66 15.80 -3.38 5.08
N SER A 67 15.82 -2.19 5.67
CA SER A 67 15.76 -0.91 4.98
C SER A 67 17.16 -0.32 4.94
N SER A 68 17.67 0.01 3.75
CA SER A 68 18.96 0.67 3.60
C SER A 68 18.73 2.15 3.39
N GLY A 69 19.60 2.93 4.03
CA GLY A 69 20.09 4.24 3.61
C GLY A 69 19.14 5.11 2.80
N GLU A 70 18.72 6.21 3.39
CA GLU A 70 17.98 7.25 2.71
C GLU A 70 18.90 7.92 1.68
N ALA A 71 18.55 7.89 0.40
CA ALA A 71 19.30 8.65 -0.60
C ALA A 71 18.65 10.02 -0.77
N HIS A 72 19.33 11.07 -0.34
CA HIS A 72 18.95 12.45 -0.57
C HIS A 72 19.70 12.97 -1.80
N ARG A 73 18.96 13.36 -2.83
CA ARG A 73 19.53 13.99 -4.02
C ARG A 73 19.51 15.50 -3.90
N ALA A 74 20.42 16.15 -4.61
CA ALA A 74 20.49 17.62 -4.67
C ALA A 74 19.21 18.26 -5.24
N ASP A 75 18.44 17.52 -6.04
CA ASP A 75 17.13 17.94 -6.58
C ASP A 75 15.97 17.83 -5.56
N GLY A 76 16.26 17.47 -4.30
CA GLY A 76 15.26 17.27 -3.25
C GLY A 76 14.56 15.91 -3.30
N THR A 77 14.84 15.06 -4.29
CA THR A 77 14.32 13.70 -4.36
C THR A 77 14.85 12.88 -3.18
N ARG A 78 13.95 12.12 -2.55
CA ARG A 78 14.33 11.10 -1.56
C ARG A 78 13.98 9.71 -2.05
N VAL A 79 14.81 8.74 -1.70
CA VAL A 79 14.57 7.32 -1.98
C VAL A 79 14.81 6.52 -0.70
N SER A 80 13.88 5.61 -0.41
CA SER A 80 13.98 4.61 0.65
C SER A 80 13.90 3.24 -0.01
N ALA A 81 14.90 2.38 0.19
CA ALA A 81 14.94 1.04 -0.38
C ALA A 81 14.88 0.00 0.72
N LEU A 82 14.13 -1.08 0.47
CA LEU A 82 13.96 -2.16 1.42
C LEU A 82 13.98 -3.53 0.74
N ARG A 83 14.41 -4.53 1.51
CA ARG A 83 14.22 -5.95 1.25
C ARG A 83 13.40 -6.56 2.37
N PHE A 84 12.62 -7.57 2.05
CA PHE A 84 11.79 -8.28 3.00
C PHE A 84 11.75 -9.77 2.68
N ALA A 85 11.56 -10.59 3.69
CA ALA A 85 11.33 -12.01 3.57
C ALA A 85 10.30 -12.45 4.62
N SER A 86 9.78 -13.66 4.46
CA SER A 86 8.90 -14.27 5.46
C SER A 86 9.19 -15.76 5.53
N ALA A 87 9.67 -16.20 6.69
CA ALA A 87 9.86 -17.61 6.99
C ALA A 87 8.52 -18.28 7.33
N HIS A 88 7.51 -17.51 7.72
CA HIS A 88 6.22 -17.99 8.20
C HIS A 88 5.57 -18.98 7.20
N PRO A 89 5.13 -20.18 7.64
CA PRO A 89 4.65 -21.24 6.75
C PRO A 89 3.48 -20.84 5.86
N LEU A 90 2.59 -19.97 6.37
CA LEU A 90 1.40 -19.50 5.66
C LEU A 90 1.66 -18.32 4.72
N SER A 91 2.88 -17.76 4.73
CA SER A 91 3.20 -16.66 3.84
C SER A 91 3.35 -17.14 2.42
N LEU A 92 2.62 -16.54 1.48
CA LEU A 92 2.87 -16.77 0.06
C LEU A 92 4.20 -16.14 -0.37
N ILE A 93 4.68 -15.10 0.31
CA ILE A 93 5.90 -14.38 -0.04
C ILE A 93 7.12 -15.11 0.55
N ALA A 94 8.08 -15.49 -0.28
CA ALA A 94 9.37 -15.99 0.18
C ALA A 94 10.31 -14.84 0.53
N SER A 95 10.54 -13.97 -0.46
CA SER A 95 11.48 -12.85 -0.39
C SER A 95 11.11 -11.83 -1.44
N GLY A 96 11.28 -10.55 -1.12
CA GLY A 96 11.01 -9.44 -2.03
C GLY A 96 11.90 -8.24 -1.76
N SER A 97 11.80 -7.28 -2.66
CA SER A 97 12.53 -6.02 -2.59
C SER A 97 11.68 -4.92 -3.17
N GLY A 98 11.75 -3.74 -2.58
CA GLY A 98 10.95 -2.61 -2.99
C GLY A 98 11.62 -1.30 -2.65
N TYR A 99 11.15 -0.24 -3.27
CA TYR A 99 11.60 1.10 -2.96
C TYR A 99 10.43 2.06 -2.96
N TRP A 100 10.58 3.12 -2.20
CA TRP A 100 9.75 4.30 -2.20
C TRP A 100 10.56 5.47 -2.75
N ARG A 101 9.91 6.34 -3.50
CA ARG A 101 10.52 7.53 -4.06
C ARG A 101 9.58 8.72 -3.88
N TYR A 102 10.18 9.82 -3.46
CA TYR A 102 9.52 11.09 -3.19
C TYR A 102 10.15 12.11 -4.12
N VAL A 103 9.40 12.55 -5.13
CA VAL A 103 9.87 13.54 -6.10
C VAL A 103 9.06 14.82 -5.88
N PRO A 104 9.64 15.86 -5.28
CA PRO A 104 9.01 17.17 -5.20
C PRO A 104 8.63 17.70 -6.58
N GLY A 105 7.47 18.33 -6.70
CA GLY A 105 6.98 18.92 -7.94
C GLY A 105 6.04 20.12 -7.66
N PRO A 106 5.60 20.82 -8.70
CA PRO A 106 4.77 22.03 -8.55
C PRO A 106 3.41 21.75 -7.90
N ASP A 107 2.80 20.60 -8.20
CA ASP A 107 1.46 20.22 -7.71
C ASP A 107 1.49 19.41 -6.40
N GLY A 108 2.65 19.30 -5.76
CA GLY A 108 2.90 18.46 -4.58
C GLY A 108 4.00 17.42 -4.81
N ILE A 109 4.07 16.42 -3.94
CA ILE A 109 5.10 15.38 -3.99
C ILE A 109 4.54 14.18 -4.74
N ARG A 110 5.23 13.79 -5.80
CA ARG A 110 4.97 12.51 -6.46
C ARG A 110 5.57 11.40 -5.62
N PHE A 111 4.70 10.68 -4.94
CA PHE A 111 5.03 9.56 -4.07
C PHE A 111 4.74 8.26 -4.79
N LEU A 112 5.78 7.44 -4.98
CA LEU A 112 5.66 6.19 -5.72
C LEU A 112 6.41 5.06 -5.04
N THR A 113 5.94 3.84 -5.31
CA THR A 113 6.64 2.61 -4.97
C THR A 113 6.73 1.67 -6.15
N GLY A 114 7.88 1.00 -6.26
CA GLY A 114 8.05 -0.16 -7.11
C GLY A 114 8.56 -1.31 -6.25
N TYR A 115 7.95 -2.49 -6.35
CA TYR A 115 8.44 -3.67 -5.63
C TYR A 115 8.08 -4.97 -6.35
N ASP A 116 8.91 -5.99 -6.17
CA ASP A 116 8.64 -7.35 -6.64
C ASP A 116 9.03 -8.34 -5.54
N TYR A 117 8.44 -9.53 -5.61
CA TYR A 117 8.68 -10.61 -4.67
C TYR A 117 8.49 -11.96 -5.34
N ARG A 118 9.18 -12.95 -4.78
CA ARG A 118 9.10 -14.34 -5.20
C ARG A 118 8.04 -15.07 -4.37
N PRO A 119 7.01 -15.68 -4.99
CA PRO A 119 6.07 -16.51 -4.27
C PRO A 119 6.67 -17.87 -3.85
N ARG A 120 6.06 -18.51 -2.85
CA ARG A 120 6.35 -19.88 -2.37
C ARG A 120 5.49 -20.90 -3.13
N TRP A 121 5.63 -22.19 -2.79
CA TRP A 121 4.79 -23.31 -3.27
C TRP A 121 4.80 -23.55 -4.79
N GLY A 122 5.93 -23.25 -5.44
CA GLY A 122 6.16 -23.59 -6.84
C GLY A 122 5.09 -23.04 -7.78
N ARG A 123 4.58 -23.90 -8.68
CA ARG A 123 3.59 -23.51 -9.71
C ARG A 123 2.25 -23.07 -9.13
N PHE A 124 1.79 -23.73 -8.07
CA PHE A 124 0.52 -23.38 -7.43
C PHE A 124 0.58 -21.98 -6.82
N GLY A 125 1.63 -21.69 -6.05
CA GLY A 125 1.79 -20.35 -5.47
C GLY A 125 2.04 -19.28 -6.53
N ALA A 126 2.71 -19.59 -7.63
CA ALA A 126 2.85 -18.66 -8.76
C ALA A 126 1.50 -18.33 -9.43
N LEU A 127 0.59 -19.30 -9.56
CA LEU A 127 -0.75 -19.08 -10.10
C LEU A 127 -1.62 -18.26 -9.15
N ALA A 128 -1.65 -18.64 -7.86
CA ALA A 128 -2.36 -17.91 -6.82
C ALA A 128 -1.83 -16.47 -6.69
N ASP A 129 -0.51 -16.28 -6.81
CA ASP A 129 0.11 -14.97 -6.83
C ASP A 129 -0.39 -14.13 -8.00
N ARG A 130 -0.32 -14.67 -9.21
CA ARG A 130 -0.69 -13.95 -10.43
C ARG A 130 -2.17 -13.56 -10.46
N LEU A 131 -3.06 -14.46 -10.04
CA LEU A 131 -4.50 -14.27 -10.20
C LEU A 131 -5.16 -13.52 -9.04
N VAL A 132 -4.61 -13.64 -7.83
CA VAL A 132 -5.28 -13.15 -6.62
C VAL A 132 -4.35 -12.24 -5.82
N PHE A 133 -3.23 -12.76 -5.35
CA PHE A 133 -2.44 -12.09 -4.32
C PHE A 133 -1.75 -10.83 -4.83
N ARG A 134 -1.14 -10.87 -6.02
CA ARG A 134 -0.46 -9.71 -6.61
C ARG A 134 -1.42 -8.58 -7.00
N PRO A 135 -2.57 -8.83 -7.67
CA PRO A 135 -3.61 -7.82 -7.84
C PRO A 135 -4.10 -7.21 -6.52
N LEU A 136 -4.33 -8.04 -5.50
CA LEU A 136 -4.75 -7.59 -4.17
C LEU A 136 -3.69 -6.72 -3.50
N MET A 137 -2.41 -7.10 -3.56
CA MET A 137 -1.30 -6.32 -3.02
C MET A 137 -1.15 -4.96 -3.72
N GLY A 138 -1.32 -4.92 -5.04
CA GLY A 138 -1.35 -3.67 -5.79
C GLY A 138 -2.52 -2.77 -5.41
N TRP A 139 -3.72 -3.35 -5.23
CA TRP A 139 -4.89 -2.63 -4.74
C TRP A 139 -4.71 -2.11 -3.31
N ALA A 140 -4.23 -2.95 -2.39
CA ALA A 140 -4.01 -2.60 -0.99
C ALA A 140 -2.98 -1.47 -0.87
N THR A 141 -1.88 -1.55 -1.61
CA THR A 141 -0.86 -0.48 -1.67
C THR A 141 -1.48 0.84 -2.14
N ALA A 142 -2.26 0.82 -3.22
CA ALA A 142 -2.93 2.00 -3.75
C ALA A 142 -3.98 2.58 -2.77
N TRP A 143 -4.78 1.74 -2.13
CA TRP A 143 -5.74 2.20 -1.13
C TRP A 143 -5.03 2.86 0.06
N SER A 144 -3.93 2.26 0.52
CA SER A 144 -3.09 2.81 1.59
C SER A 144 -2.45 4.13 1.22
N PHE A 145 -1.97 4.28 -0.02
CA PHE A 145 -1.42 5.55 -0.52
C PHE A 145 -2.48 6.65 -0.53
N ASP A 146 -3.71 6.38 -0.99
CA ASP A 146 -4.78 7.39 -0.94
C ASP A 146 -5.21 7.70 0.51
N ARG A 147 -5.18 6.72 1.42
CA ARG A 147 -5.43 6.95 2.86
C ARG A 147 -4.37 7.85 3.49
N LEU A 148 -3.09 7.59 3.20
CA LEU A 148 -1.99 8.46 3.62
C LEU A 148 -2.16 9.87 3.03
N ARG A 149 -2.48 9.96 1.74
CA ARG A 149 -2.75 11.23 1.06
C ARG A 149 -3.85 12.01 1.75
N LEU A 150 -4.99 11.39 2.05
CA LEU A 150 -6.10 12.05 2.75
C LEU A 150 -5.71 12.51 4.16
N TRP A 151 -4.83 11.77 4.83
CA TRP A 151 -4.30 12.21 6.11
C TRP A 151 -3.39 13.44 5.96
N CYS A 152 -2.49 13.46 4.97
CA CYS A 152 -1.60 14.60 4.69
C CYS A 152 -2.35 15.84 4.19
N GLU A 153 -3.28 15.68 3.25
CA GLU A 153 -3.95 16.81 2.59
C GLU A 153 -5.13 17.37 3.38
N ARG A 154 -5.80 16.54 4.19
CA ARG A 154 -7.08 16.91 4.83
C ARG A 154 -7.09 16.69 6.34
N GLY A 155 -5.97 16.26 6.93
CA GLY A 155 -5.91 15.93 8.36
C GLY A 155 -6.82 14.78 8.78
N THR A 156 -7.41 14.03 7.83
CA THR A 156 -8.29 12.90 8.16
C THR A 156 -7.43 11.79 8.75
N SER A 157 -7.58 11.51 10.05
CA SER A 157 -6.81 10.45 10.70
C SER A 157 -7.02 9.11 9.97
N PRO A 158 -6.01 8.23 9.92
CA PRO A 158 -6.17 6.96 9.22
C PRO A 158 -7.36 6.16 9.76
N ALA A 159 -7.59 6.14 11.07
CA ALA A 159 -8.73 5.47 11.69
C ALA A 159 -10.07 6.03 11.18
N ALA A 160 -10.22 7.36 11.11
CA ALA A 160 -11.41 7.99 10.55
C ALA A 160 -11.59 7.66 9.06
N GLY A 161 -10.51 7.62 8.28
CA GLY A 161 -10.55 7.20 6.87
C GLY A 161 -11.04 5.77 6.69
N LEU A 162 -10.61 4.84 7.56
CA LEU A 162 -11.10 3.47 7.57
C LEU A 162 -12.57 3.38 7.98
N ALA A 163 -12.97 4.10 9.04
CA ALA A 163 -14.36 4.14 9.48
C ALA A 163 -15.31 4.66 8.36
N ARG A 164 -14.90 5.71 7.63
CA ARG A 164 -15.64 6.21 6.45
C ARG A 164 -15.76 5.15 5.35
N ALA A 165 -14.68 4.43 5.05
CA ALA A 165 -14.72 3.37 4.05
C ALA A 165 -15.66 2.21 4.44
N LEU A 166 -15.64 1.81 5.72
CA LEU A 166 -16.53 0.78 6.24
C LEU A 166 -17.98 1.24 6.23
N ALA A 167 -18.27 2.45 6.71
CA ALA A 167 -19.61 3.02 6.70
C ALA A 167 -20.17 3.16 5.28
N GLU A 168 -19.38 3.66 4.35
CA GLU A 168 -19.80 3.79 2.95
C GLU A 168 -20.05 2.42 2.30
N THR A 169 -19.21 1.43 2.59
CA THR A 169 -19.42 0.06 2.11
C THR A 169 -20.69 -0.55 2.71
N ALA A 170 -20.94 -0.37 4.01
CA ALA A 170 -22.13 -0.85 4.68
C ALA A 170 -23.41 -0.23 4.09
N VAL A 171 -23.41 1.08 3.82
CA VAL A 171 -24.53 1.77 3.16
C VAL A 171 -24.76 1.21 1.76
N ARG A 172 -23.71 1.02 0.96
CA ARG A 172 -23.84 0.44 -0.39
C ARG A 172 -24.39 -0.98 -0.37
N LEU A 173 -23.92 -1.82 0.56
CA LEU A 173 -24.45 -3.17 0.76
C LEU A 173 -25.91 -3.14 1.19
N LEU A 174 -26.28 -2.25 2.12
CA LEU A 174 -27.66 -2.07 2.55
C LEU A 174 -28.56 -1.67 1.37
N VAL A 175 -28.12 -0.74 0.51
CA VAL A 175 -28.86 -0.38 -0.71
C VAL A 175 -29.07 -1.59 -1.61
N CYS A 176 -28.05 -2.41 -1.83
CA CYS A 176 -28.19 -3.63 -2.63
C CYS A 176 -29.20 -4.62 -2.02
N VAL A 177 -29.13 -4.85 -0.70
CA VAL A 177 -30.05 -5.76 0.00
C VAL A 177 -31.47 -5.23 -0.03
N LEU A 178 -31.69 -3.95 0.29
CA LEU A 178 -33.02 -3.34 0.27
C LEU A 178 -33.61 -3.33 -1.15
N ALA A 179 -32.81 -3.03 -2.18
CA ALA A 179 -33.26 -3.11 -3.56
C ALA A 179 -33.68 -4.54 -3.96
N ALA A 180 -32.91 -5.56 -3.55
CA ALA A 180 -33.23 -6.95 -3.85
C ALA A 180 -34.48 -7.47 -3.11
N VAL A 181 -34.75 -6.96 -1.90
CA VAL A 181 -35.89 -7.41 -1.07
C VAL A 181 -37.17 -6.63 -1.38
N LEU A 182 -37.06 -5.32 -1.64
CA LEU A 182 -38.22 -4.42 -1.70
C LEU A 182 -38.69 -4.10 -3.13
N LEU A 183 -37.86 -4.33 -4.15
CA LEU A 183 -38.18 -3.95 -5.52
C LEU A 183 -38.27 -5.18 -6.44
N PRO A 184 -39.18 -5.18 -7.43
CA PRO A 184 -39.11 -6.12 -8.54
C PRO A 184 -37.75 -6.04 -9.23
N ALA A 185 -37.26 -7.17 -9.77
CA ALA A 185 -35.90 -7.28 -10.31
C ALA A 185 -35.55 -6.15 -11.31
N VAL A 186 -36.48 -5.78 -12.19
CA VAL A 186 -36.28 -4.69 -13.18
C VAL A 186 -36.00 -3.34 -12.53
N PHE A 187 -36.62 -3.04 -11.39
CA PHE A 187 -36.42 -1.79 -10.66
C PHE A 187 -35.24 -1.85 -9.69
N ALA A 188 -34.85 -3.05 -9.24
CA ALA A 188 -33.67 -3.25 -8.40
C ALA A 188 -32.35 -2.98 -9.14
N VAL A 189 -32.31 -3.11 -10.47
CA VAL A 189 -31.10 -2.91 -11.28
C VAL A 189 -30.49 -1.54 -11.06
N LEU A 190 -31.29 -0.47 -11.07
CA LEU A 190 -30.79 0.90 -10.98
C LEU A 190 -30.07 1.20 -9.64
N PRO A 191 -30.67 1.00 -8.46
CA PRO A 191 -30.00 1.25 -7.18
C PRO A 191 -28.80 0.33 -6.95
N VAL A 192 -28.86 -0.94 -7.39
CA VAL A 192 -27.72 -1.86 -7.31
C VAL A 192 -26.57 -1.36 -8.20
N ALA A 193 -26.86 -0.98 -9.45
CA ALA A 193 -25.86 -0.41 -10.34
C ALA A 193 -25.25 0.87 -9.76
N ALA A 194 -26.06 1.77 -9.18
CA ALA A 194 -25.57 2.97 -8.50
C ALA A 194 -24.64 2.62 -7.33
N ALA A 195 -25.03 1.67 -6.47
CA ALA A 195 -24.24 1.23 -5.32
C ALA A 195 -22.89 0.61 -5.72
N LEU A 196 -22.81 -0.05 -6.87
CA LEU A 196 -21.60 -0.70 -7.37
C LEU A 196 -20.71 0.24 -8.20
N LEU A 197 -21.30 1.13 -9.01
CA LEU A 197 -20.57 1.91 -10.01
C LEU A 197 -20.23 3.33 -9.57
N LEU A 198 -20.98 3.91 -8.64
CA LEU A 198 -20.69 5.27 -8.17
C LEU A 198 -19.31 5.33 -7.49
N PRO A 199 -18.48 6.33 -7.79
CA PRO A 199 -17.18 6.47 -7.16
C PRO A 199 -17.31 6.66 -5.64
N PRO A 200 -16.43 6.04 -4.84
CA PRO A 200 -16.29 6.39 -3.43
C PRO A 200 -16.13 7.88 -3.14
N LEU A 201 -16.74 8.33 -2.03
CA LEU A 201 -16.80 9.74 -1.63
C LEU A 201 -15.41 10.38 -1.55
N PRO A 202 -15.26 11.70 -1.81
CA PRO A 202 -13.96 12.38 -1.82
C PRO A 202 -13.11 12.19 -0.57
N GLY A 203 -13.74 12.03 0.61
CA GLY A 203 -13.08 11.81 1.89
C GLY A 203 -12.88 10.33 2.28
N THR A 204 -13.31 9.39 1.44
CA THR A 204 -13.14 7.94 1.61
C THR A 204 -11.91 7.47 0.83
N PRO A 205 -10.96 6.75 1.44
CA PRO A 205 -9.80 6.22 0.72
C PRO A 205 -10.20 5.28 -0.42
N ALA A 206 -9.53 5.40 -1.57
CA ALA A 206 -9.83 4.60 -2.74
C ALA A 206 -8.62 4.34 -3.63
N ALA A 207 -8.31 3.06 -3.85
CA ALA A 207 -7.20 2.61 -4.70
C ALA A 207 -7.25 3.17 -6.14
N ARG A 208 -8.44 3.41 -6.69
CA ARG A 208 -8.60 3.94 -8.06
C ARG A 208 -8.04 5.35 -8.26
N ARG A 209 -7.72 6.08 -7.18
CA ARG A 209 -7.10 7.41 -7.23
C ARG A 209 -5.59 7.37 -7.39
N CYS A 210 -4.98 6.19 -7.34
CA CYS A 210 -3.56 5.99 -7.55
C CYS A 210 -3.32 5.30 -8.91
N LEU A 211 -2.22 5.68 -9.56
CA LEU A 211 -1.74 5.01 -10.76
C LEU A 211 -1.10 3.68 -10.36
N ARG A 212 -1.49 2.58 -11.00
CA ARG A 212 -0.92 1.23 -10.75
C ARG A 212 -0.05 0.72 -11.90
N THR A 213 0.06 1.51 -12.95
CA THR A 213 0.95 1.30 -14.08
C THR A 213 1.84 2.54 -14.22
N PRO A 214 3.14 2.36 -14.49
CA PRO A 214 4.05 3.47 -14.68
C PRO A 214 3.66 4.25 -15.94
N PRO A 215 3.63 5.59 -15.90
CA PRO A 215 3.40 6.39 -17.10
C PRO A 215 4.63 6.32 -18.03
N GLY A 216 4.46 5.75 -19.22
CA GLY A 216 5.49 5.68 -20.27
C GLY A 216 6.44 4.47 -20.23
N ARG A 217 7.32 4.36 -21.24
CA ARG A 217 8.25 3.23 -21.47
C ARG A 217 9.40 3.12 -20.44
N ALA A 218 9.50 4.07 -19.51
CA ALA A 218 10.54 4.13 -18.49
C ALA A 218 9.90 4.35 -17.12
N ALA A 219 9.38 3.28 -16.51
CA ALA A 219 9.39 3.20 -15.05
C ALA A 219 10.84 3.41 -14.65
N ALA A 220 11.16 4.58 -14.09
CA ALA A 220 12.54 4.92 -13.78
C ALA A 220 13.15 3.76 -12.97
N PRO A 221 14.27 3.18 -13.43
CA PRO A 221 14.72 1.87 -13.00
C PRO A 221 14.84 1.79 -11.48
N ALA A 222 14.70 0.56 -10.96
CA ALA A 222 14.92 0.25 -9.56
C ALA A 222 16.20 0.96 -9.08
N PRO A 223 16.14 1.75 -8.00
CA PRO A 223 17.29 2.53 -7.54
C PRO A 223 18.48 1.59 -7.27
N ARG A 224 19.70 2.04 -7.63
CA ARG A 224 20.95 1.28 -7.39
C ARG A 224 21.12 0.87 -5.93
N LEU A 225 20.56 1.65 -5.01
CA LEU A 225 20.47 1.37 -3.58
C LEU A 225 19.84 0.00 -3.24
N LEU A 226 18.96 -0.53 -4.10
CA LEU A 226 18.44 -1.89 -3.91
C LEU A 226 19.50 -2.97 -4.10
N ALA A 227 20.49 -2.73 -4.97
CA ALA A 227 21.56 -3.69 -5.21
C ALA A 227 22.55 -3.78 -4.04
N THR A 228 22.63 -2.74 -3.21
CA THR A 228 23.53 -2.67 -2.04
C THR A 228 22.90 -3.21 -0.76
N LEU A 229 21.65 -3.68 -0.81
CA LEU A 229 20.93 -4.21 0.34
C LEU A 229 21.26 -5.68 0.62
N ASP A 230 21.65 -5.97 1.85
CA ASP A 230 21.81 -7.33 2.37
C ASP A 230 20.51 -8.13 2.31
N ARG A 231 20.63 -9.45 2.19
CA ARG A 231 19.46 -10.33 2.24
C ARG A 231 18.89 -10.36 3.68
N PRO A 232 17.57 -10.18 3.83
CA PRO A 232 16.89 -10.21 5.13
C PRO A 232 16.84 -11.62 5.74
#